data_AF-A0A0E3P3P2-F1
#
_entry.id   AF-A0A0E3P3P2-F1
#
_cell.length_a   1.000
_cell.length_b   1.000
_cell.length_c   1.000
_cell.angle_alpha   90.00
_cell.angle_beta   90.00
_cell.angle_gamma   90.00
#
_symmetry.space_group_name_H-M   'P 1'
#
loop_
_entity.id
_entity.type
_entity.pdbx_description
1 polymer ?
#
loop_
_entity_poly.entity_id
_entity_poly.type
_entity_poly.pdbx_seq_one_letter_code
_entity_poly.pdbx_strand_id
1 'polypeptide(L)'
;MAIFILISVSEIGTASEFRVWPGESIQDAVDSASPGDIIFIESGKYNESVHVNKKNLTIESASGNPDDTFIAGDTPVSYVFEVVANDVKINFFSITDGRCGIFLNNVENCVINGNKISNQEAGIYLLNSRNNLLTNNMVYANEDCGLKLLASSENIIYGNYFDNAENARDNKFNIWNKSKGNYWSDYGSKDENEDGIGDTPYAINPKDGSMDYRPLIEYSQETPVLPKALFTSDVTEGYTPLVVRFKDFSENAASRLWDFGDGNSSSYPNPQHTYLSEGTYSVTLNASNENGSDSASVTINVRDASELEGPILPKAQFIYNTTSGHIPLVIKFVDISENADCIIWYFGDGKTSCCPVPMHTFCSPGSYTVSIAATNENGTSSASIVVNALPAESIESSDDAANKGNSDENDGCSVVNETGKDALEDAGNPEPITRSENTDNPRNSIAEYASDTVDKLADAEKIINEEVTENSESDSNGGGEETGIARIIHREEFEAIKDSVISTASSNTLTETKLALENETLKVRKNVEDFVDDSLPESIGDSLPEVEQRISPWIPSFLGLAGVVFIVSLMKRGKRRK
;
A
#
# COMPACT_ATOMS: atom_id res chain seq x y z
N MET A 1 -4.48 30.75 -21.24
CA MET A 1 -5.72 31.54 -21.03
C MET A 1 -6.87 30.61 -20.68
N ALA A 2 -7.18 30.47 -19.40
CA ALA A 2 -8.50 30.06 -18.93
C ALA A 2 -9.01 31.23 -18.08
N ILE A 3 -9.99 31.98 -18.59
CA ILE A 3 -10.52 33.15 -17.89
C ILE A 3 -11.70 32.67 -17.05
N PHE A 4 -11.53 32.63 -15.72
CA PHE A 4 -12.66 32.53 -14.80
C PHE A 4 -13.18 33.93 -14.47
N ILE A 5 -14.50 34.10 -14.57
CA ILE A 5 -15.17 35.39 -14.49
C ILE A 5 -15.72 35.58 -13.07
N LEU A 6 -15.39 36.72 -12.47
CA LEU A 6 -15.96 37.18 -11.20
C LEU A 6 -17.49 37.28 -11.28
N ILE A 7 -18.19 36.65 -10.33
CA ILE A 7 -19.59 36.96 -10.01
C ILE A 7 -19.58 37.82 -8.74
N SER A 8 -19.85 39.11 -8.89
CA SER A 8 -19.97 40.01 -7.75
C SER A 8 -21.39 39.98 -7.17
N VAL A 9 -21.52 39.46 -5.95
CA VAL A 9 -22.69 39.67 -5.10
C VAL A 9 -22.25 40.56 -3.93
N SER A 10 -22.95 41.68 -3.72
CA SER A 10 -22.60 42.64 -2.68
C SER A 10 -23.13 42.18 -1.32
N GLU A 11 -22.44 41.24 -0.68
CA GLU A 11 -22.71 40.80 0.68
C GLU A 11 -21.73 41.41 1.68
N ILE A 12 -22.03 41.30 2.98
CA ILE A 12 -21.21 41.87 4.05
C ILE A 12 -19.92 41.05 4.14
N GLY A 13 -18.84 41.60 3.59
CA GLY A 13 -17.62 40.87 3.25
C GLY A 13 -17.05 40.01 4.38
N THR A 14 -17.28 38.70 4.28
CA THR A 14 -16.41 37.69 4.88
C THR A 14 -15.10 37.68 4.10
N ALA A 15 -13.97 37.54 4.81
CA ALA A 15 -12.67 37.36 4.17
C ALA A 15 -12.71 36.17 3.19
N SER A 16 -12.19 36.38 1.99
CA SER A 16 -12.00 35.34 0.99
C SER A 16 -10.68 34.63 1.24
N GLU A 17 -10.66 33.30 1.10
CA GLU A 17 -9.43 32.50 1.14
C GLU A 17 -8.95 32.24 -0.29
N PHE A 18 -7.76 32.71 -0.61
CA PHE A 18 -7.01 32.32 -1.79
C PHE A 18 -6.01 31.22 -1.40
N ARG A 19 -5.77 30.26 -2.31
CA ARG A 19 -4.69 29.27 -2.20
C ARG A 19 -3.82 29.36 -3.45
N VAL A 20 -2.51 29.35 -3.26
CA VAL A 20 -1.51 29.44 -4.34
C VAL A 20 -0.61 28.22 -4.25
N TRP A 21 -0.59 27.39 -5.30
CA TRP A 21 0.21 26.17 -5.39
C TRP A 21 1.55 26.42 -6.11
N PRO A 22 2.57 25.56 -5.91
CA PRO A 22 3.87 25.74 -6.56
C PRO A 22 3.76 25.74 -8.10
N GLY A 23 4.12 26.87 -8.72
CA GLY A 23 3.97 27.12 -10.16
C GLY A 23 2.81 28.07 -10.52
N GLU A 24 1.96 28.43 -9.56
CA GLU A 24 1.04 29.58 -9.64
C GLU A 24 1.74 30.85 -9.12
N SER A 25 1.21 32.02 -9.48
CA SER A 25 1.75 33.33 -9.07
C SER A 25 1.12 33.81 -7.76
N ILE A 26 1.96 34.24 -6.83
CA ILE A 26 1.56 34.94 -5.60
C ILE A 26 1.08 36.36 -5.96
N GLN A 27 1.69 37.01 -6.96
CA GLN A 27 1.26 38.33 -7.42
C GLN A 27 -0.15 38.31 -8.01
N ASP A 28 -0.51 37.32 -8.84
CA ASP A 28 -1.87 37.19 -9.40
C ASP A 28 -2.93 37.09 -8.28
N ALA A 29 -2.61 36.41 -7.18
CA ALA A 29 -3.48 36.35 -6.00
C ALA A 29 -3.58 37.70 -5.27
N VAL A 30 -2.44 38.39 -5.05
CA VAL A 30 -2.41 39.74 -4.44
C VAL A 30 -3.18 40.76 -5.28
N ASP A 31 -3.03 40.74 -6.61
CA ASP A 31 -3.74 41.62 -7.55
C ASP A 31 -5.24 41.30 -7.61
N SER A 32 -5.64 40.04 -7.37
CA SER A 32 -7.04 39.62 -7.27
C SER A 32 -7.69 39.94 -5.90
N ALA A 33 -6.91 39.96 -4.82
CA ALA A 33 -7.41 40.07 -3.45
C ALA A 33 -8.00 41.44 -3.07
N SER A 34 -8.95 41.42 -2.14
CA SER A 34 -9.62 42.56 -1.52
C SER A 34 -9.19 42.76 -0.04
N PRO A 35 -9.31 43.98 0.52
CA PRO A 35 -8.93 44.23 1.91
C PRO A 35 -9.71 43.38 2.92
N GLY A 36 -8.99 42.54 3.66
CA GLY A 36 -9.54 41.54 4.59
C GLY A 36 -9.26 40.09 4.20
N ASP A 37 -8.93 39.85 2.93
CA ASP A 37 -8.70 38.49 2.41
C ASP A 37 -7.39 37.86 2.92
N ILE A 38 -7.37 36.53 2.89
CA ILE A 38 -6.23 35.70 3.31
C ILE A 38 -5.71 34.94 2.08
N ILE A 39 -4.40 35.00 1.86
CA ILE A 39 -3.70 34.29 0.78
C ILE A 39 -2.81 33.23 1.44
N PHE A 40 -3.25 31.98 1.36
CA PHE A 40 -2.48 30.81 1.79
C PHE A 40 -1.56 30.37 0.68
N ILE A 41 -0.26 30.28 0.97
CA ILE A 41 0.74 29.75 0.05
C ILE A 41 1.01 28.31 0.45
N GLU A 42 0.77 27.35 -0.44
CA GLU A 42 0.99 25.93 -0.13
C GLU A 42 2.49 25.61 -0.07
N SER A 43 2.86 24.58 0.69
CA SER A 43 4.25 24.12 0.83
C SER A 43 4.90 23.81 -0.52
N GLY A 44 6.13 24.30 -0.73
CA GLY A 44 6.85 24.18 -1.99
C GLY A 44 7.83 25.33 -2.23
N LYS A 45 8.14 25.59 -3.50
CA LYS A 45 9.15 26.58 -3.93
C LYS A 45 8.58 27.55 -4.94
N TYR A 46 8.76 28.84 -4.66
CA TYR A 46 8.33 29.98 -5.47
C TYR A 46 9.56 30.84 -5.79
N ASN A 47 9.60 31.40 -7.00
CA ASN A 47 10.70 32.26 -7.46
C ASN A 47 10.09 33.50 -8.12
N GLU A 48 9.73 34.47 -7.29
CA GLU A 48 8.86 35.59 -7.62
C GLU A 48 9.10 36.74 -6.61
N SER A 49 8.93 37.98 -7.08
CA SER A 49 9.08 39.18 -6.27
C SER A 49 7.72 39.88 -6.14
N VAL A 50 7.15 39.90 -4.94
CA VAL A 50 5.74 40.19 -4.70
C VAL A 50 5.54 41.63 -4.22
N HIS A 51 4.81 42.43 -4.99
CA HIS A 51 4.47 43.82 -4.69
C HIS A 51 3.07 43.92 -4.07
N VAL A 52 3.02 44.05 -2.74
CA VAL A 52 1.80 44.07 -1.93
C VAL A 52 1.27 45.50 -1.79
N ASN A 53 0.40 45.88 -2.73
CA ASN A 53 -0.26 47.19 -2.80
C ASN A 53 -1.68 47.23 -2.22
N LYS A 54 -2.22 46.08 -1.78
CA LYS A 54 -3.53 45.98 -1.13
C LYS A 54 -3.38 46.05 0.39
N LYS A 55 -4.15 46.91 1.05
CA LYS A 55 -4.18 47.01 2.52
C LYS A 55 -4.91 45.85 3.17
N ASN A 56 -4.60 45.54 4.43
CA ASN A 56 -5.31 44.55 5.25
C ASN A 56 -5.38 43.14 4.63
N LEU A 57 -4.33 42.72 3.90
CA LEU A 57 -4.16 41.32 3.48
C LEU A 57 -3.42 40.52 4.56
N THR A 58 -3.70 39.23 4.64
CA THR A 58 -2.83 38.26 5.32
C THR A 58 -2.25 37.33 4.27
N ILE A 59 -0.92 37.26 4.17
CA ILE A 59 -0.21 36.33 3.27
C ILE A 59 0.62 35.42 4.15
N GLU A 60 0.32 34.13 4.15
CA GLU A 60 0.97 33.17 5.05
C GLU A 60 1.10 31.76 4.48
N SER A 61 2.09 31.01 4.95
CA SER A 61 2.21 29.58 4.63
C SER A 61 0.98 28.82 5.12
N ALA A 62 0.45 27.94 4.26
CA ALA A 62 -0.69 27.08 4.56
C ALA A 62 -0.39 26.01 5.63
N SER A 63 0.88 25.64 5.82
CA SER A 63 1.32 24.75 6.90
C SER A 63 1.59 25.50 8.21
N GLY A 64 1.90 26.79 8.12
CA GLY A 64 2.43 27.60 9.23
C GLY A 64 3.90 27.32 9.56
N ASN A 65 4.60 26.51 8.74
CA ASN A 65 6.02 26.18 8.93
C ASN A 65 6.89 26.87 7.86
N PRO A 66 7.80 27.79 8.23
CA PRO A 66 8.70 28.42 7.28
C PRO A 66 9.66 27.43 6.58
N ASP A 67 9.94 26.26 7.16
CA ASP A 67 10.87 25.28 6.58
C ASP A 67 10.30 24.48 5.39
N ASP A 68 9.02 24.64 5.04
CA ASP A 68 8.42 23.98 3.86
C ASP A 68 7.92 24.94 2.76
N THR A 69 7.82 26.25 3.03
CA THR A 69 7.34 27.26 2.07
C THR A 69 8.45 28.25 1.73
N PHE A 70 9.14 27.99 0.62
CA PHE A 70 10.32 28.75 0.18
C PHE A 70 9.98 29.77 -0.91
N ILE A 71 10.37 31.03 -0.72
CA ILE A 71 10.16 32.13 -1.68
C ILE A 71 11.51 32.80 -1.97
N ALA A 72 11.96 32.70 -3.23
CA ALA A 72 13.20 33.29 -3.72
C ALA A 72 12.92 34.53 -4.57
N GLY A 73 13.74 35.58 -4.42
CA GLY A 73 13.64 36.81 -5.22
C GLY A 73 14.01 36.59 -6.70
N ASP A 74 13.14 37.04 -7.61
CA ASP A 74 13.25 36.78 -9.06
C ASP A 74 14.55 37.28 -9.71
N THR A 75 15.15 38.33 -9.14
CA THR A 75 16.35 39.01 -9.63
C THR A 75 17.19 39.55 -8.48
N PRO A 76 18.54 39.64 -8.60
CA PRO A 76 19.43 40.11 -7.51
C PRO A 76 19.21 41.55 -7.03
N VAL A 77 18.34 42.33 -7.68
CA VAL A 77 18.01 43.73 -7.32
C VAL A 77 16.59 43.90 -6.76
N SER A 78 15.81 42.81 -6.73
CA SER A 78 14.42 42.77 -6.29
C SER A 78 14.23 42.91 -4.78
N TYR A 79 13.00 43.15 -4.36
CA TYR A 79 12.55 42.88 -2.99
C TYR A 79 11.56 41.71 -3.06
N VAL A 80 11.79 40.64 -2.28
CA VAL A 80 10.98 39.41 -2.39
C VAL A 80 9.54 39.67 -1.95
N PHE A 81 9.36 40.49 -0.92
CA PHE A 81 8.12 41.23 -0.66
C PHE A 81 8.41 42.74 -0.61
N GLU A 82 7.82 43.52 -1.53
CA GLU A 82 7.69 44.97 -1.38
C GLU A 82 6.28 45.30 -0.89
N VAL A 83 6.15 45.78 0.34
CA VAL A 83 4.86 46.13 0.96
C VAL A 83 4.71 47.65 0.99
N VAL A 84 3.75 48.16 0.21
CA VAL A 84 3.42 49.60 0.09
C VAL A 84 2.02 49.94 0.61
N ALA A 85 1.39 49.00 1.33
CA ALA A 85 0.07 49.16 1.91
C ALA A 85 0.02 48.78 3.39
N ASN A 86 -0.87 49.44 4.14
CA ASN A 86 -1.02 49.28 5.59
C ASN A 86 -1.76 48.00 5.98
N ASP A 87 -1.63 47.63 7.26
CA ASP A 87 -2.38 46.55 7.92
C ASP A 87 -2.09 45.14 7.32
N VAL A 88 -1.03 45.01 6.50
CA VAL A 88 -0.63 43.76 5.82
C VAL A 88 0.11 42.82 6.78
N LYS A 89 -0.12 41.50 6.66
CA LYS A 89 0.66 40.47 7.39
C LYS A 89 1.42 39.56 6.43
N ILE A 90 2.68 39.25 6.75
CA ILE A 90 3.55 38.31 6.03
C ILE A 90 4.08 37.28 7.05
N ASN A 91 3.59 36.04 6.99
CA ASN A 91 3.88 35.05 8.04
C ASN A 91 4.45 33.72 7.51
N PHE A 92 5.39 33.15 8.26
CA PHE A 92 5.85 31.76 8.16
C PHE A 92 6.44 31.34 6.79
N PHE A 93 7.31 32.18 6.20
CA PHE A 93 8.05 31.84 4.97
C PHE A 93 9.56 31.65 5.21
N SER A 94 10.20 30.80 4.40
CA SER A 94 11.65 30.83 4.19
C SER A 94 11.95 31.69 2.95
N ILE A 95 12.61 32.83 3.17
CA ILE A 95 12.84 33.88 2.18
C ILE A 95 14.34 33.97 1.90
N THR A 96 14.72 33.86 0.63
CA THR A 96 16.12 33.94 0.18
C THR A 96 16.25 34.77 -1.09
N ASP A 97 17.48 35.15 -1.42
CA ASP A 97 17.87 35.75 -2.69
C ASP A 97 17.21 37.13 -2.94
N GLY A 98 17.60 37.79 -4.02
CA GLY A 98 17.25 39.20 -4.27
C GLY A 98 18.02 40.17 -3.35
N ARG A 99 17.56 41.43 -3.31
CA ARG A 99 18.24 42.50 -2.57
C ARG A 99 17.72 42.67 -1.15
N CYS A 100 16.42 42.48 -0.93
CA CYS A 100 15.84 42.48 0.41
C CYS A 100 14.68 41.50 0.51
N GLY A 101 14.60 40.74 1.61
CA GLY A 101 13.53 39.77 1.82
C GLY A 101 12.19 40.44 1.99
N ILE A 102 12.08 41.36 2.95
CA ILE A 102 10.85 42.11 3.21
C ILE A 102 11.14 43.61 3.31
N PHE A 103 10.67 44.38 2.34
CA PHE A 103 10.75 45.83 2.32
C PHE A 103 9.38 46.46 2.65
N LEU A 104 9.27 47.07 3.81
CA LEU A 104 8.14 47.89 4.25
C LEU A 104 8.41 49.37 3.90
N ASN A 105 7.59 49.96 3.02
CA ASN A 105 7.86 51.26 2.43
C ASN A 105 6.68 52.24 2.61
N ASN A 106 6.83 53.19 3.53
CA ASN A 106 5.79 54.16 3.92
C ASN A 106 4.48 53.47 4.39
N VAL A 107 4.59 52.46 5.26
CA VAL A 107 3.44 51.66 5.74
C VAL A 107 3.26 51.68 7.26
N GLU A 108 2.03 51.41 7.69
CA GLU A 108 1.63 51.34 9.09
C GLU A 108 0.87 50.06 9.45
N ASN A 109 0.97 49.63 10.71
CA ASN A 109 0.26 48.49 11.31
C ASN A 109 0.55 47.10 10.71
N CYS A 110 1.56 46.95 9.85
CA CYS A 110 1.88 45.66 9.24
C CYS A 110 2.52 44.69 10.24
N VAL A 111 2.34 43.39 10.04
CA VAL A 111 2.85 42.32 10.91
C VAL A 111 3.78 41.39 10.12
N ILE A 112 5.03 41.26 10.54
CA ILE A 112 6.01 40.36 9.95
C ILE A 112 6.33 39.30 11.01
N ASN A 113 5.88 38.06 10.82
CA ASN A 113 5.94 37.06 11.88
C ASN A 113 6.43 35.65 11.45
N GLY A 114 7.40 35.10 12.17
CA GLY A 114 7.79 33.69 12.04
C GLY A 114 8.53 33.34 10.74
N ASN A 115 9.03 34.33 10.00
CA ASN A 115 9.76 34.11 8.75
C ASN A 115 11.24 33.80 8.99
N LYS A 116 11.84 32.93 8.18
CA LYS A 116 13.30 32.74 8.07
C LYS A 116 13.79 33.54 6.86
N ILE A 117 14.83 34.38 7.01
CA ILE A 117 15.22 35.36 5.98
C ILE A 117 16.75 35.44 5.87
N SER A 118 17.31 35.13 4.70
CA SER A 118 18.77 35.04 4.51
C SER A 118 19.28 35.35 3.09
N ASN A 119 20.61 35.47 2.95
CA ASN A 119 21.34 35.61 1.69
C ASN A 119 21.02 36.88 0.85
N GLN A 120 20.69 38.00 1.51
CA GLN A 120 20.33 39.28 0.86
C GLN A 120 21.26 40.44 1.29
N GLU A 121 21.15 41.61 0.64
CA GLU A 121 21.80 42.84 1.16
C GLU A 121 21.22 43.16 2.54
N ALA A 122 19.89 43.22 2.66
CA ALA A 122 19.22 43.40 3.94
C ALA A 122 18.08 42.40 4.12
N GLY A 123 17.95 41.76 5.29
CA GLY A 123 16.87 40.79 5.50
C GLY A 123 15.49 41.46 5.54
N ILE A 124 15.30 42.39 6.49
CA ILE A 124 14.09 43.21 6.63
C ILE A 124 14.47 44.70 6.57
N TYR A 125 13.75 45.48 5.77
CA TYR A 125 13.99 46.93 5.63
C TYR A 125 12.69 47.72 5.81
N LEU A 126 12.68 48.67 6.74
CA LEU A 126 11.59 49.62 7.00
C LEU A 126 12.02 51.04 6.62
N LEU A 127 11.40 51.62 5.60
CA LEU A 127 11.58 53.03 5.20
C LEU A 127 10.31 53.85 5.53
N ASN A 128 10.46 54.98 6.24
CA ASN A 128 9.38 55.90 6.61
C ASN A 128 8.13 55.21 7.23
N SER A 129 8.31 54.06 7.90
CA SER A 129 7.22 53.16 8.31
C SER A 129 7.08 53.11 9.84
N ARG A 130 5.85 53.01 10.35
CA ARG A 130 5.59 53.13 11.80
C ARG A 130 4.48 52.23 12.34
N ASN A 131 4.53 51.94 13.63
CA ASN A 131 3.56 51.07 14.33
C ASN A 131 3.46 49.63 13.76
N ASN A 132 4.47 49.17 13.02
CA ASN A 132 4.56 47.79 12.53
C ASN A 132 5.09 46.85 13.61
N LEU A 133 4.76 45.56 13.52
CA LEU A 133 5.12 44.51 14.48
C LEU A 133 6.01 43.46 13.82
N LEU A 134 7.24 43.29 14.30
CA LEU A 134 8.20 42.29 13.81
C LEU A 134 8.45 41.29 14.93
N THR A 135 7.98 40.05 14.79
CA THR A 135 8.06 39.03 15.87
C THR A 135 8.43 37.63 15.41
N ASN A 136 9.23 36.92 16.21
CA ASN A 136 9.58 35.51 15.99
C ASN A 136 10.26 35.21 14.63
N ASN A 137 10.76 36.22 13.91
CA ASN A 137 11.48 36.00 12.65
C ASN A 137 12.94 35.61 12.93
N MET A 138 13.52 34.77 12.09
CA MET A 138 14.95 34.44 12.11
C MET A 138 15.61 35.07 10.89
N VAL A 139 16.45 36.08 11.10
CA VAL A 139 17.08 36.86 10.03
C VAL A 139 18.60 36.68 10.14
N TYR A 140 19.22 36.01 9.18
CA TYR A 140 20.61 35.56 9.29
C TYR A 140 21.35 35.56 7.96
N ALA A 141 22.69 35.60 7.99
CA ALA A 141 23.56 35.55 6.82
C ALA A 141 23.27 36.61 5.73
N ASN A 142 22.84 37.82 6.14
CA ASN A 142 22.66 38.97 5.23
C ASN A 142 23.90 39.89 5.23
N GLU A 143 24.23 40.46 4.06
CA GLU A 143 25.53 41.09 3.77
C GLU A 143 25.70 42.51 4.35
N ASP A 144 24.65 43.35 4.34
CA ASP A 144 24.70 44.72 4.87
C ASP A 144 24.06 44.81 6.26
N CYS A 145 22.86 44.26 6.47
CA CYS A 145 22.32 44.08 7.83
C CYS A 145 21.08 43.15 7.92
N GLY A 146 20.81 42.63 9.12
CA GLY A 146 19.59 41.85 9.40
C GLY A 146 18.32 42.71 9.31
N LEU A 147 18.19 43.70 10.20
CA LEU A 147 17.05 44.64 10.21
C LEU A 147 17.50 46.10 10.03
N LYS A 148 16.96 46.77 9.01
CA LYS A 148 17.30 48.14 8.58
C LYS A 148 16.11 49.07 8.82
N LEU A 149 16.24 50.09 9.67
CA LEU A 149 15.19 51.07 9.98
C LEU A 149 15.65 52.47 9.59
N LEU A 150 15.12 53.01 8.49
CA LEU A 150 15.45 54.35 7.98
C LEU A 150 14.25 55.29 8.09
N ALA A 151 14.35 56.29 8.98
CA ALA A 151 13.27 57.23 9.28
C ALA A 151 11.95 56.57 9.73
N SER A 152 12.04 55.33 10.20
CA SER A 152 10.93 54.47 10.66
C SER A 152 10.93 54.42 12.18
N SER A 153 9.80 54.72 12.84
CA SER A 153 9.68 54.89 14.29
C SER A 153 8.43 54.23 14.84
N GLU A 154 8.29 54.09 16.17
CA GLU A 154 7.11 53.50 16.82
C GLU A 154 6.86 52.01 16.47
N ASN A 155 7.76 51.36 15.72
CA ASN A 155 7.67 49.94 15.41
C ASN A 155 8.04 49.09 16.63
N ILE A 156 7.45 47.90 16.76
CA ILE A 156 7.66 46.98 17.88
C ILE A 156 8.37 45.73 17.36
N ILE A 157 9.54 45.41 17.93
CA ILE A 157 10.40 44.31 17.48
C ILE A 157 10.75 43.44 18.68
N TYR A 158 10.26 42.20 18.76
CA TYR A 158 10.63 41.27 19.85
C TYR A 158 10.57 39.79 19.47
N GLY A 159 11.37 38.96 20.12
CA GLY A 159 11.42 37.51 19.93
C GLY A 159 12.05 37.08 18.60
N ASN A 160 12.65 38.00 17.85
CA ASN A 160 13.36 37.68 16.61
C ASN A 160 14.77 37.17 16.92
N TYR A 161 15.36 36.44 15.97
CA TYR A 161 16.75 36.00 15.97
C TYR A 161 17.52 36.78 14.90
N PHE A 162 18.67 37.33 15.25
CA PHE A 162 19.55 38.05 14.33
C PHE A 162 20.98 37.47 14.37
N ASP A 163 21.49 37.03 13.21
CA ASP A 163 22.90 36.64 13.00
C ASP A 163 23.43 37.06 11.61
N ASN A 164 23.90 38.31 11.51
CA ASN A 164 24.21 38.97 10.22
C ASN A 164 25.52 39.76 10.30
N ALA A 165 26.02 40.24 9.15
CA ALA A 165 27.24 41.06 9.09
C ALA A 165 27.16 42.35 9.95
N GLU A 166 25.99 42.98 10.00
CA GLU A 166 25.58 43.95 11.02
C GLU A 166 24.17 43.57 11.47
N ASN A 167 23.95 43.40 12.77
CA ASN A 167 22.76 42.68 13.21
C ASN A 167 21.46 43.50 13.06
N ALA A 168 21.47 44.77 13.44
CA ALA A 168 20.44 45.74 13.06
C ALA A 168 20.98 47.16 12.97
N ARG A 169 20.28 48.02 12.23
CA ARG A 169 20.59 49.45 12.09
C ARG A 169 19.33 50.28 12.25
N ASP A 170 19.25 51.03 13.35
CA ASP A 170 18.17 51.98 13.66
C ASP A 170 18.69 53.42 13.64
N ASN A 171 17.83 54.39 13.32
CA ASN A 171 18.11 55.82 13.45
C ASN A 171 16.93 56.64 13.99
N LYS A 172 15.96 55.98 14.63
CA LYS A 172 14.80 56.60 15.29
C LYS A 172 14.49 55.85 16.61
N PHE A 173 13.40 56.24 17.24
CA PHE A 173 12.86 55.57 18.42
C PHE A 173 11.94 54.42 17.99
N ASN A 174 12.43 53.19 18.11
CA ASN A 174 11.65 51.96 17.97
C ASN A 174 11.66 51.17 19.30
N ILE A 175 10.71 50.25 19.44
CA ILE A 175 10.43 49.52 20.67
C ILE A 175 10.96 48.09 20.52
N TRP A 176 12.21 47.90 20.94
CA TRP A 176 12.95 46.63 20.79
C TRP A 176 12.57 45.54 21.82
N ASN A 177 11.62 45.81 22.71
CA ASN A 177 10.97 44.79 23.53
C ASN A 177 9.65 45.32 24.10
N LYS A 178 8.78 44.39 24.52
CA LYS A 178 7.51 44.70 25.20
C LYS A 178 7.22 43.78 26.39
N SER A 179 7.68 42.55 26.31
CA SER A 179 7.65 41.54 27.38
C SER A 179 8.81 40.56 27.19
N LYS A 180 8.96 40.07 25.96
CA LYS A 180 10.20 39.51 25.39
C LYS A 180 10.99 40.62 24.66
N GLY A 181 12.28 40.39 24.39
CA GLY A 181 13.10 41.08 23.38
C GLY A 181 13.76 40.06 22.43
N ASN A 182 14.89 40.38 21.80
CA ASN A 182 15.41 39.68 20.61
C ASN A 182 16.73 38.95 20.86
N TYR A 183 16.98 37.84 20.18
CA TYR A 183 18.29 37.20 20.16
C TYR A 183 19.23 37.89 19.18
N TRP A 184 20.49 38.07 19.61
CA TRP A 184 21.57 38.67 18.84
C TRP A 184 22.82 37.78 18.97
N SER A 185 23.36 37.29 17.85
CA SER A 185 24.51 36.38 17.86
C SER A 185 25.81 36.97 18.45
N ASP A 186 25.92 38.29 18.51
CA ASP A 186 27.02 39.04 19.11
C ASP A 186 26.77 39.46 20.58
N TYR A 187 25.68 38.97 21.21
CA TYR A 187 25.37 39.28 22.62
C TYR A 187 26.30 38.55 23.61
N GLY A 188 27.46 39.14 23.88
CA GLY A 188 28.46 38.61 24.83
C GLY A 188 28.19 38.92 26.32
N SER A 189 26.96 39.21 26.73
CA SER A 189 26.61 39.59 28.12
C SER A 189 25.80 38.49 28.83
N LYS A 190 25.46 38.69 30.10
CA LYS A 190 24.85 37.68 30.97
C LYS A 190 23.36 37.90 31.23
N ASP A 191 22.70 36.79 31.49
CA ASP A 191 21.54 36.67 32.35
C ASP A 191 22.06 36.34 33.76
N GLU A 192 21.69 37.16 34.76
CA GLU A 192 22.02 36.96 36.18
C GLU A 192 20.86 36.35 36.98
N ASN A 193 19.69 36.17 36.35
CA ASN A 193 18.44 35.81 36.99
C ASN A 193 17.88 34.42 36.54
N GLU A 194 18.44 33.85 35.49
CA GLU A 194 18.16 32.55 34.86
C GLU A 194 16.77 32.44 34.19
N ASP A 195 16.19 33.55 33.69
CA ASP A 195 14.94 33.56 32.88
C ASP A 195 15.15 33.46 31.36
N GLY A 196 16.40 33.44 30.89
CA GLY A 196 16.76 33.38 29.48
C GLY A 196 16.84 34.75 28.79
N ILE A 197 16.70 35.85 29.54
CA ILE A 197 16.82 37.22 29.06
C ILE A 197 18.09 37.86 29.65
N GLY A 198 18.93 38.45 28.80
CA GLY A 198 20.13 39.14 29.23
C GLY A 198 19.83 40.45 29.95
N ASP A 199 20.32 40.58 31.18
CA ASP A 199 20.10 41.73 32.08
C ASP A 199 20.82 43.02 31.62
N THR A 200 21.77 42.90 30.68
CA THR A 200 22.50 44.05 30.11
C THR A 200 21.83 44.54 28.82
N PRO A 201 21.37 45.81 28.74
CA PRO A 201 20.77 46.35 27.52
C PRO A 201 21.75 46.36 26.34
N TYR A 202 21.36 45.72 25.25
CA TYR A 202 22.08 45.66 23.98
C TYR A 202 21.80 46.91 23.12
N ALA A 203 22.79 47.44 22.41
CA ALA A 203 22.74 48.79 21.85
C ALA A 203 22.65 48.79 20.31
N ILE A 204 21.45 49.07 19.77
CA ILE A 204 21.22 49.12 18.32
C ILE A 204 21.71 50.44 17.72
N ASN A 205 21.41 51.55 18.39
CA ASN A 205 21.99 52.85 18.09
C ASN A 205 22.16 53.67 19.39
N PRO A 206 23.39 53.71 19.95
CA PRO A 206 23.70 54.49 21.14
C PRO A 206 23.48 56.01 21.04
N LYS A 207 23.42 56.58 19.82
CA LYS A 207 23.30 58.03 19.59
C LYS A 207 21.85 58.49 19.61
N ASP A 208 20.98 57.71 18.97
CA ASP A 208 19.53 57.96 18.94
C ASP A 208 18.79 57.25 20.10
N GLY A 209 19.52 56.59 21.01
CA GLY A 209 18.99 55.97 22.22
C GLY A 209 18.22 54.66 22.00
N SER A 210 18.36 54.05 20.82
CA SER A 210 17.65 52.81 20.47
C SER A 210 18.42 51.59 20.97
N MET A 211 17.81 50.82 21.88
CA MET A 211 18.43 49.72 22.62
C MET A 211 17.40 48.60 22.87
N ASP A 212 17.85 47.35 22.80
CA ASP A 212 17.10 46.22 23.33
C ASP A 212 17.47 46.00 24.81
N TYR A 213 16.53 46.31 25.70
CA TYR A 213 16.60 46.09 27.14
C TYR A 213 16.25 44.65 27.57
N ARG A 214 15.87 43.76 26.65
CA ARG A 214 15.49 42.37 26.93
C ARG A 214 16.02 41.38 25.88
N PRO A 215 17.31 41.45 25.48
CA PRO A 215 17.86 40.52 24.52
C PRO A 215 17.76 39.08 25.05
N LEU A 216 17.50 38.11 24.19
CA LEU A 216 17.51 36.70 24.58
C LEU A 216 18.96 36.20 24.69
N ILE A 217 19.21 35.28 25.60
CA ILE A 217 20.48 34.54 25.71
C ILE A 217 20.60 33.50 24.58
N GLU A 218 21.85 33.11 24.29
CA GLU A 218 22.32 32.12 23.31
C GLU A 218 21.23 31.18 22.78
N TYR A 219 20.58 31.60 21.69
CA TYR A 219 19.59 30.81 20.98
C TYR A 219 20.31 29.65 20.30
N SER A 220 20.37 28.51 20.98
CA SER A 220 20.74 27.25 20.38
C SER A 220 19.64 26.85 19.38
N GLN A 221 19.91 27.01 18.08
CA GLN A 221 19.05 26.39 17.08
C GLN A 221 19.26 24.87 17.14
N GLU A 222 18.26 24.16 17.64
CA GLU A 222 18.10 22.76 17.28
C GLU A 222 17.86 22.73 15.76
N THR A 223 18.86 22.26 15.02
CA THR A 223 18.77 22.14 13.55
C THR A 223 17.62 21.21 13.21
N PRO A 224 16.62 21.64 12.40
CA PRO A 224 15.40 20.86 12.18
C PRO A 224 15.75 19.48 11.63
N VAL A 225 15.35 18.45 12.38
CA VAL A 225 15.79 17.08 12.13
C VAL A 225 14.97 16.51 10.98
N LEU A 226 15.55 16.57 9.78
CA LEU A 226 14.98 15.99 8.57
C LEU A 226 14.82 14.46 8.69
N PRO A 227 13.80 13.88 8.05
CA PRO A 227 13.70 12.45 7.87
C PRO A 227 14.77 11.99 6.87
N LYS A 228 15.10 10.71 6.92
CA LYS A 228 16.06 10.09 6.01
C LYS A 228 15.52 8.73 5.61
N ALA A 229 15.15 8.57 4.35
CA ALA A 229 14.58 7.35 3.81
C ALA A 229 15.67 6.29 3.65
N LEU A 230 15.43 5.10 4.22
CA LEU A 230 16.35 3.98 4.08
C LEU A 230 15.58 2.67 4.23
N PHE A 231 15.79 1.73 3.31
CA PHE A 231 15.20 0.39 3.42
C PHE A 231 16.04 -0.66 2.72
N THR A 232 15.68 -1.93 2.92
CA THR A 232 16.21 -3.09 2.18
C THR A 232 15.06 -3.99 1.75
N SER A 233 15.14 -4.60 0.57
CA SER A 233 14.34 -5.79 0.25
C SER A 233 15.06 -7.08 0.67
N ASP A 234 14.34 -8.19 0.82
CA ASP A 234 14.93 -9.52 1.05
C ASP A 234 15.46 -10.17 -0.25
N VAL A 235 14.93 -9.77 -1.41
CA VAL A 235 15.43 -10.10 -2.76
C VAL A 235 15.38 -8.88 -3.69
N THR A 236 16.20 -8.87 -4.75
CA THR A 236 16.13 -7.86 -5.84
C THR A 236 15.88 -8.47 -7.22
N GLU A 237 15.87 -9.80 -7.33
CA GLU A 237 15.42 -10.49 -8.53
C GLU A 237 14.79 -11.86 -8.20
N GLY A 238 13.99 -12.39 -9.13
CA GLY A 238 13.37 -13.71 -9.02
C GLY A 238 12.32 -13.97 -10.10
N TYR A 239 11.53 -15.03 -9.90
CA TYR A 239 10.53 -15.51 -10.87
C TYR A 239 9.10 -15.26 -10.37
N THR A 240 8.14 -15.16 -11.29
CA THR A 240 6.72 -15.02 -10.97
C THR A 240 6.15 -16.26 -10.22
N PRO A 241 5.26 -16.08 -9.23
CA PRO A 241 4.95 -14.85 -8.52
C PRO A 241 6.04 -14.51 -7.48
N LEU A 242 6.68 -13.35 -7.61
CA LEU A 242 7.79 -12.96 -6.71
C LEU A 242 7.26 -12.23 -5.47
N VAL A 243 7.31 -12.92 -4.32
CA VAL A 243 7.03 -12.32 -3.01
C VAL A 243 8.29 -11.61 -2.49
N VAL A 244 8.20 -10.30 -2.29
CA VAL A 244 9.30 -9.46 -1.77
C VAL A 244 8.88 -8.83 -0.44
N ARG A 245 9.77 -8.86 0.55
CA ARG A 245 9.59 -8.19 1.85
C ARG A 245 10.50 -6.99 1.93
N PHE A 246 9.92 -5.85 2.25
CA PHE A 246 10.67 -4.62 2.48
C PHE A 246 10.80 -4.36 3.97
N LYS A 247 12.02 -4.05 4.39
CA LYS A 247 12.33 -3.70 5.77
C LYS A 247 12.86 -2.28 5.82
N ASP A 248 12.19 -1.45 6.60
CA ASP A 248 12.42 -0.02 6.70
C ASP A 248 13.36 0.31 7.88
N PHE A 249 14.34 1.15 7.58
CA PHE A 249 15.37 1.66 8.48
C PHE A 249 15.38 3.21 8.51
N SER A 250 14.33 3.85 8.00
CA SER A 250 14.25 5.31 7.85
C SER A 250 14.30 6.02 9.21
N GLU A 251 15.21 6.97 9.31
CA GLU A 251 15.48 7.75 10.52
C GLU A 251 14.55 8.99 10.56
N ASN A 252 14.15 9.39 11.77
CA ASN A 252 13.37 10.60 12.09
C ASN A 252 11.99 10.75 11.39
N ALA A 253 11.53 9.77 10.63
CA ALA A 253 10.27 9.82 9.88
C ALA A 253 9.03 9.51 10.75
N ALA A 254 8.05 10.42 10.72
CA ALA A 254 6.74 10.28 11.37
C ALA A 254 5.69 9.58 10.47
N SER A 255 5.84 9.69 9.14
CA SER A 255 4.97 9.02 8.16
C SER A 255 5.79 8.36 7.03
N ARG A 256 5.21 7.33 6.40
CA ARG A 256 5.85 6.47 5.40
C ARG A 256 4.84 6.15 4.29
N LEU A 257 5.27 6.26 3.04
CA LEU A 257 4.51 5.84 1.86
C LEU A 257 5.41 5.06 0.89
N TRP A 258 5.00 3.83 0.60
CA TRP A 258 5.59 2.96 -0.40
C TRP A 258 4.85 3.08 -1.73
N ASP A 259 5.61 3.15 -2.82
CA ASP A 259 5.18 2.84 -4.18
C ASP A 259 5.96 1.58 -4.62
N PHE A 260 5.28 0.53 -5.07
CA PHE A 260 5.93 -0.71 -5.50
C PHE A 260 6.34 -0.72 -6.98
N GLY A 261 6.06 0.35 -7.73
CA GLY A 261 6.41 0.52 -9.14
C GLY A 261 5.46 -0.18 -10.12
N ASP A 262 4.40 -0.81 -9.62
CA ASP A 262 3.36 -1.54 -10.39
C ASP A 262 1.96 -0.89 -10.30
N GLY A 263 1.85 0.25 -9.61
CA GLY A 263 0.59 0.93 -9.27
C GLY A 263 0.04 0.61 -7.88
N ASN A 264 0.61 -0.36 -7.16
CA ASN A 264 0.26 -0.65 -5.78
C ASN A 264 1.12 0.18 -4.80
N SER A 265 0.56 0.46 -3.62
CA SER A 265 1.19 1.27 -2.58
C SER A 265 0.90 0.75 -1.16
N SER A 266 1.64 1.24 -0.17
CA SER A 266 1.39 0.90 1.24
C SER A 266 1.87 2.00 2.20
N SER A 267 1.27 2.08 3.39
CA SER A 267 1.74 2.90 4.51
C SER A 267 2.28 2.07 5.69
N TYR A 268 2.35 0.74 5.56
CA TYR A 268 2.91 -0.11 6.60
C TYR A 268 4.45 0.04 6.70
N PRO A 269 5.05 0.03 7.90
CA PRO A 269 6.50 0.19 8.03
C PRO A 269 7.32 -0.96 7.43
N ASN A 270 6.80 -2.19 7.35
CA ASN A 270 7.54 -3.33 6.77
C ASN A 270 6.57 -4.17 5.91
N PRO A 271 6.24 -3.73 4.69
CA PRO A 271 5.27 -4.41 3.85
C PRO A 271 5.87 -5.65 3.18
N GLN A 272 5.00 -6.59 2.84
CA GLN A 272 5.28 -7.67 1.89
C GLN A 272 4.42 -7.41 0.65
N HIS A 273 5.04 -7.38 -0.53
CA HIS A 273 4.36 -7.27 -1.82
C HIS A 273 4.57 -8.53 -2.66
N THR A 274 3.73 -8.74 -3.67
CA THR A 274 3.80 -9.91 -4.55
C THR A 274 3.64 -9.48 -6.01
N TYR A 275 4.72 -9.58 -6.79
CA TYR A 275 4.69 -9.31 -8.21
C TYR A 275 4.18 -10.54 -8.98
N LEU A 276 3.01 -10.42 -9.61
CA LEU A 276 2.34 -11.50 -10.34
C LEU A 276 2.75 -11.59 -11.82
N SER A 277 3.51 -10.61 -12.33
CA SER A 277 3.95 -10.52 -13.72
C SER A 277 5.46 -10.27 -13.78
N GLU A 278 6.08 -10.61 -14.92
CA GLU A 278 7.45 -10.21 -15.21
C GLU A 278 7.56 -8.70 -15.45
N GLY A 279 8.75 -8.14 -15.18
CA GLY A 279 9.03 -6.72 -15.32
C GLY A 279 10.15 -6.22 -14.41
N THR A 280 10.56 -4.99 -14.67
CA THR A 280 11.52 -4.24 -13.85
C THR A 280 10.77 -3.15 -13.11
N TYR A 281 10.61 -3.31 -11.80
CA TYR A 281 9.82 -2.43 -10.94
C TYR A 281 10.73 -1.53 -10.10
N SER A 282 10.40 -0.23 -10.02
CA SER A 282 11.17 0.77 -9.27
C SER A 282 10.48 1.10 -7.95
N VAL A 283 10.71 0.28 -6.93
CA VAL A 283 10.15 0.48 -5.59
C VAL A 283 10.71 1.73 -4.97
N THR A 284 9.85 2.58 -4.40
CA THR A 284 10.23 3.82 -3.73
C THR A 284 9.58 3.91 -2.36
N LEU A 285 10.37 4.28 -1.35
CA LEU A 285 9.90 4.67 -0.02
C LEU A 285 10.07 6.18 0.11
N ASN A 286 8.96 6.88 0.34
CA ASN A 286 8.93 8.28 0.75
C ASN A 286 8.69 8.32 2.28
N ALA A 287 9.57 9.00 3.00
CA ALA A 287 9.57 9.09 4.45
C ALA A 287 9.52 10.57 4.86
N SER A 288 8.52 10.97 5.66
CA SER A 288 8.28 12.38 6.01
C SER A 288 8.08 12.62 7.50
N ASN A 289 8.34 13.84 7.95
CA ASN A 289 7.99 14.38 9.26
C ASN A 289 7.58 15.86 9.14
N GLU A 290 7.39 16.54 10.26
CA GLU A 290 7.01 17.97 10.29
C GLU A 290 8.07 18.94 9.73
N ASN A 291 9.33 18.49 9.62
CA ASN A 291 10.46 19.27 9.10
C ASN A 291 10.73 19.03 7.59
N GLY A 292 10.10 18.02 6.96
CA GLY A 292 10.29 17.75 5.53
C GLY A 292 10.07 16.28 5.12
N SER A 293 10.67 15.90 3.99
CA SER A 293 10.61 14.55 3.43
C SER A 293 11.92 14.15 2.72
N ASP A 294 12.17 12.84 2.66
CA ASP A 294 13.26 12.23 1.91
C ASP A 294 12.76 10.95 1.20
N SER A 295 13.47 10.49 0.18
CA SER A 295 13.09 9.28 -0.56
C SER A 295 14.26 8.40 -0.97
N ALA A 296 14.03 7.08 -0.90
CA ALA A 296 14.95 6.05 -1.33
C ALA A 296 14.23 5.12 -2.32
N SER A 297 14.98 4.50 -3.24
CA SER A 297 14.43 3.56 -4.22
C SER A 297 15.32 2.33 -4.43
N VAL A 298 14.73 1.21 -4.82
CA VAL A 298 15.43 0.00 -5.28
C VAL A 298 14.71 -0.62 -6.47
N THR A 299 15.47 -1.25 -7.37
CA THR A 299 14.93 -1.97 -8.52
C THR A 299 14.72 -3.45 -8.19
N ILE A 300 13.54 -3.98 -8.52
CA ILE A 300 13.19 -5.40 -8.46
C ILE A 300 13.02 -5.93 -9.88
N ASN A 301 13.72 -7.01 -10.24
CA ASN A 301 13.61 -7.64 -11.56
C ASN A 301 12.89 -8.99 -11.46
N VAL A 302 11.69 -9.06 -12.03
CA VAL A 302 10.84 -10.25 -12.03
C VAL A 302 10.85 -10.86 -13.44
N ARG A 303 11.04 -12.18 -13.53
CA ARG A 303 11.10 -12.94 -14.78
C ARG A 303 9.99 -13.99 -14.83
N ASP A 304 9.59 -14.44 -16.01
CA ASP A 304 8.60 -15.51 -16.12
C ASP A 304 9.15 -16.87 -15.63
N ALA A 305 8.41 -17.56 -14.77
CA ALA A 305 8.83 -18.85 -14.21
C ALA A 305 9.00 -19.97 -15.25
N SER A 306 8.42 -19.84 -16.44
CA SER A 306 8.63 -20.80 -17.54
C SER A 306 10.08 -20.86 -18.04
N GLU A 307 10.92 -19.83 -17.78
CA GLU A 307 12.37 -19.89 -18.04
C GLU A 307 13.10 -20.99 -17.26
N LEU A 308 12.51 -21.52 -16.17
CA LEU A 308 13.10 -22.59 -15.36
C LEU A 308 12.93 -23.98 -15.99
N GLU A 309 11.90 -24.20 -16.81
CA GLU A 309 11.69 -25.45 -17.53
C GLU A 309 12.44 -25.43 -18.87
N GLY A 310 13.74 -25.73 -18.79
CA GLY A 310 14.59 -25.89 -19.96
C GLY A 310 14.05 -26.94 -20.97
N PRO A 311 14.48 -26.86 -22.24
CA PRO A 311 13.84 -27.54 -23.37
C PRO A 311 13.62 -29.04 -23.13
N ILE A 312 12.36 -29.46 -23.19
CA ILE A 312 11.93 -30.82 -22.88
C ILE A 312 12.46 -31.78 -23.94
N LEU A 313 13.49 -32.56 -23.60
CA LEU A 313 14.09 -33.55 -24.48
C LEU A 313 13.25 -34.84 -24.54
N PRO A 314 13.32 -35.59 -25.67
CA PRO A 314 12.72 -36.90 -25.78
C PRO A 314 13.50 -37.92 -24.95
N LYS A 315 12.85 -39.00 -24.54
CA LYS A 315 13.42 -40.06 -23.72
C LYS A 315 13.10 -41.40 -24.36
N ALA A 316 14.01 -41.87 -25.21
CA ALA A 316 13.85 -43.11 -25.95
C ALA A 316 13.79 -44.32 -25.00
N GLN A 317 12.70 -45.08 -25.02
CA GLN A 317 12.51 -46.30 -24.23
C GLN A 317 11.68 -47.33 -24.99
N PHE A 318 11.96 -48.62 -24.77
CA PHE A 318 11.20 -49.71 -25.39
C PHE A 318 11.26 -51.02 -24.60
N ILE A 319 10.33 -51.92 -24.90
CA ILE A 319 10.30 -53.31 -24.41
C ILE A 319 10.26 -54.32 -25.57
N TYR A 320 10.57 -55.58 -25.27
CA TYR A 320 10.69 -56.68 -26.25
C TYR A 320 10.30 -58.03 -25.62
N ASN A 321 9.97 -59.03 -26.44
CA ASN A 321 9.59 -60.37 -25.97
C ASN A 321 10.76 -61.34 -25.72
N THR A 322 11.90 -61.16 -26.40
CA THR A 322 13.13 -61.95 -26.20
C THR A 322 14.36 -61.17 -26.69
N THR A 323 15.56 -61.64 -26.33
CA THR A 323 16.86 -61.17 -26.86
C THR A 323 17.70 -62.29 -27.48
N SER A 324 17.22 -63.53 -27.49
CA SER A 324 17.96 -64.68 -28.03
C SER A 324 17.03 -65.78 -28.54
N GLY A 325 17.52 -66.57 -29.50
CA GLY A 325 16.84 -67.74 -30.04
C GLY A 325 17.42 -68.19 -31.39
N HIS A 326 16.95 -69.32 -31.90
CA HIS A 326 17.41 -69.89 -33.17
C HIS A 326 16.73 -69.23 -34.37
N ILE A 327 17.42 -69.14 -35.50
CA ILE A 327 16.84 -68.61 -36.75
C ILE A 327 15.74 -69.53 -37.34
N PRO A 328 14.68 -68.97 -37.94
CA PRO A 328 14.34 -67.55 -38.05
C PRO A 328 13.78 -66.99 -36.72
N LEU A 329 14.48 -66.01 -36.14
CA LEU A 329 14.15 -65.46 -34.82
C LEU A 329 13.24 -64.23 -34.98
N VAL A 330 11.97 -64.37 -34.60
CA VAL A 330 10.98 -63.28 -34.61
C VAL A 330 10.95 -62.57 -33.26
N ILE A 331 11.17 -61.26 -33.26
CA ILE A 331 11.08 -60.40 -32.07
C ILE A 331 10.03 -59.32 -32.30
N LYS A 332 9.13 -59.16 -31.33
CA LYS A 332 8.21 -58.03 -31.26
C LYS A 332 8.78 -57.00 -30.29
N PHE A 333 8.91 -55.77 -30.77
CA PHE A 333 9.25 -54.62 -29.94
C PHE A 333 8.00 -53.77 -29.69
N VAL A 334 8.01 -52.97 -28.63
CA VAL A 334 6.99 -51.97 -28.31
C VAL A 334 7.71 -50.73 -27.81
N ASP A 335 7.54 -49.62 -28.51
CA ASP A 335 7.96 -48.28 -28.10
C ASP A 335 7.17 -47.83 -26.87
N ILE A 336 7.89 -47.25 -25.90
CA ILE A 336 7.34 -46.59 -24.69
C ILE A 336 8.10 -45.28 -24.42
N SER A 337 8.60 -44.62 -25.47
CA SER A 337 9.36 -43.37 -25.37
C SER A 337 8.50 -42.20 -24.87
N GLU A 338 9.07 -41.35 -24.04
CA GLU A 338 8.41 -40.13 -23.54
C GLU A 338 8.86 -38.90 -24.34
N ASN A 339 7.98 -37.90 -24.45
CA ASN A 339 8.24 -36.57 -25.02
C ASN A 339 8.77 -36.56 -26.48
N ALA A 340 8.33 -37.49 -27.34
CA ALA A 340 8.80 -37.61 -28.72
C ALA A 340 7.67 -37.44 -29.76
N ASP A 341 7.94 -36.68 -30.82
CA ASP A 341 7.03 -36.47 -31.96
C ASP A 341 7.18 -37.55 -33.04
N CYS A 342 8.36 -38.19 -33.11
CA CYS A 342 8.70 -39.20 -34.10
C CYS A 342 9.70 -40.22 -33.54
N ILE A 343 9.63 -41.46 -34.03
CA ILE A 343 10.51 -42.57 -33.66
C ILE A 343 11.00 -43.33 -34.89
N ILE A 344 12.26 -43.79 -34.85
CA ILE A 344 12.87 -44.63 -35.89
C ILE A 344 13.63 -45.78 -35.23
N TRP A 345 13.25 -47.00 -35.60
CA TRP A 345 13.94 -48.25 -35.29
C TRP A 345 15.06 -48.55 -36.27
N TYR A 346 16.15 -49.13 -35.77
CA TYR A 346 17.24 -49.72 -36.54
C TYR A 346 17.49 -51.12 -35.99
N PHE A 347 17.35 -52.17 -36.80
CA PHE A 347 17.42 -53.56 -36.31
C PHE A 347 18.83 -54.16 -36.31
N GLY A 348 19.86 -53.39 -36.65
CA GLY A 348 21.25 -53.85 -36.74
C GLY A 348 21.57 -54.74 -37.95
N ASP A 349 20.57 -55.23 -38.69
CA ASP A 349 20.72 -56.00 -39.93
C ASP A 349 20.65 -55.14 -41.22
N GLY A 350 20.62 -53.80 -41.05
CA GLY A 350 20.49 -52.82 -42.13
C GLY A 350 19.04 -52.38 -42.41
N LYS A 351 18.03 -53.00 -41.80
CA LYS A 351 16.62 -52.58 -41.93
C LYS A 351 16.19 -51.63 -40.81
N THR A 352 15.12 -50.88 -41.06
CA THR A 352 14.56 -49.87 -40.15
C THR A 352 13.02 -49.94 -40.11
N SER A 353 12.39 -49.24 -39.18
CA SER A 353 10.92 -49.07 -39.12
C SER A 353 10.52 -47.78 -38.39
N CYS A 354 9.39 -47.19 -38.74
CA CYS A 354 8.75 -46.10 -37.99
C CYS A 354 7.47 -46.56 -37.24
N CYS A 355 7.16 -47.87 -37.25
CA CYS A 355 6.04 -48.42 -36.49
C CYS A 355 6.37 -48.42 -34.99
N PRO A 356 5.48 -47.97 -34.08
CA PRO A 356 5.68 -48.08 -32.64
C PRO A 356 5.73 -49.53 -32.11
N VAL A 357 5.18 -50.50 -32.85
CA VAL A 357 5.08 -51.91 -32.42
C VAL A 357 5.60 -52.89 -33.49
N PRO A 358 6.87 -52.77 -33.93
CA PRO A 358 7.36 -53.56 -35.05
C PRO A 358 7.59 -55.03 -34.65
N MET A 359 7.32 -55.93 -35.59
CA MET A 359 7.77 -57.31 -35.55
C MET A 359 8.88 -57.48 -36.58
N HIS A 360 10.03 -58.03 -36.16
CA HIS A 360 11.21 -58.18 -36.99
C HIS A 360 11.72 -59.63 -36.96
N THR A 361 12.20 -60.11 -38.11
CA THR A 361 12.70 -61.48 -38.26
C THR A 361 14.19 -61.48 -38.62
N PHE A 362 15.01 -62.07 -37.76
CA PHE A 362 16.43 -62.33 -38.03
C PHE A 362 16.60 -63.71 -38.67
N CYS A 363 16.99 -63.73 -39.95
CA CYS A 363 17.10 -64.96 -40.75
C CYS A 363 18.53 -65.53 -40.83
N SER A 364 19.54 -64.82 -40.32
CA SER A 364 20.95 -65.24 -40.33
C SER A 364 21.50 -65.30 -38.89
N PRO A 365 22.45 -66.20 -38.58
CA PRO A 365 23.07 -66.24 -37.27
C PRO A 365 23.96 -65.00 -37.06
N GLY A 366 23.86 -64.36 -35.89
CA GLY A 366 24.59 -63.13 -35.63
C GLY A 366 24.21 -62.46 -34.31
N SER A 367 24.95 -61.41 -33.97
CA SER A 367 24.65 -60.52 -32.85
C SER A 367 24.30 -59.14 -33.42
N TYR A 368 23.08 -58.69 -33.15
CA TYR A 368 22.45 -57.52 -33.77
C TYR A 368 22.15 -56.47 -32.72
N THR A 369 22.73 -55.28 -32.84
CA THR A 369 22.35 -54.13 -32.01
C THR A 369 21.07 -53.51 -32.56
N VAL A 370 19.95 -53.75 -31.88
CA VAL A 370 18.69 -53.09 -32.17
C VAL A 370 18.62 -51.79 -31.39
N SER A 371 18.21 -50.69 -32.02
CA SER A 371 17.98 -49.41 -31.35
C SER A 371 16.70 -48.73 -31.81
N ILE A 372 16.19 -47.86 -30.95
CA ILE A 372 15.18 -46.85 -31.28
C ILE A 372 15.80 -45.48 -31.05
N ALA A 373 15.59 -44.56 -32.00
CA ALA A 373 15.86 -43.14 -31.85
C ALA A 373 14.52 -42.40 -31.78
N ALA A 374 14.34 -41.56 -30.76
CA ALA A 374 13.14 -40.78 -30.50
C ALA A 374 13.48 -39.28 -30.58
N THR A 375 12.68 -38.50 -31.29
CA THR A 375 12.98 -37.11 -31.65
C THR A 375 11.81 -36.17 -31.39
N ASN A 376 12.10 -34.94 -30.97
CA ASN A 376 11.15 -33.84 -30.96
C ASN A 376 11.86 -32.55 -31.44
N GLU A 377 11.16 -31.40 -31.44
CA GLU A 377 11.76 -30.10 -31.81
C GLU A 377 12.99 -29.68 -30.98
N ASN A 378 13.09 -30.15 -29.73
CA ASN A 378 14.17 -29.83 -28.79
C ASN A 378 15.39 -30.75 -28.92
N GLY A 379 15.28 -31.94 -29.54
CA GLY A 379 16.42 -32.81 -29.73
C GLY A 379 16.12 -34.27 -30.07
N THR A 380 17.07 -35.15 -29.73
CA THR A 380 17.06 -36.58 -30.06
C THR A 380 17.63 -37.40 -28.91
N SER A 381 17.03 -38.55 -28.65
CA SER A 381 17.42 -39.52 -27.63
C SER A 381 17.38 -40.92 -28.23
N SER A 382 18.19 -41.86 -27.73
CA SER A 382 18.28 -43.21 -28.27
C SER A 382 18.50 -44.26 -27.20
N ALA A 383 17.86 -45.42 -27.37
CA ALA A 383 18.06 -46.61 -26.54
C ALA A 383 18.37 -47.83 -27.41
N SER A 384 19.06 -48.84 -26.87
CA SER A 384 19.44 -50.04 -27.63
C SER A 384 19.52 -51.32 -26.79
N ILE A 385 19.46 -52.46 -27.47
CA ILE A 385 19.64 -53.81 -26.94
C ILE A 385 20.43 -54.67 -27.93
N VAL A 386 21.11 -55.71 -27.45
CA VAL A 386 21.76 -56.72 -28.30
C VAL A 386 20.87 -57.95 -28.40
N VAL A 387 20.56 -58.35 -29.63
CA VAL A 387 19.83 -59.57 -29.99
C VAL A 387 20.81 -60.61 -30.53
N ASN A 388 20.72 -61.86 -30.06
CA ASN A 388 21.56 -62.96 -30.51
C ASN A 388 20.74 -64.00 -31.27
N ALA A 389 20.86 -64.00 -32.59
CA ALA A 389 20.29 -65.03 -33.46
C ALA A 389 21.28 -66.21 -33.55
N LEU A 390 20.87 -67.37 -33.06
CA LEU A 390 21.65 -68.60 -33.09
C LEU A 390 21.39 -69.36 -34.41
N PRO A 391 22.34 -70.17 -34.91
CA PRO A 391 22.10 -71.10 -36.01
C PRO A 391 20.89 -72.00 -35.72
N ALA A 392 20.13 -72.39 -36.75
CA ALA A 392 19.06 -73.37 -36.61
C ALA A 392 19.60 -74.66 -35.94
N GLU A 393 18.79 -75.28 -35.08
CA GLU A 393 19.20 -76.51 -34.41
C GLU A 393 19.53 -77.60 -35.43
N SER A 394 20.75 -78.15 -35.35
CA SER A 394 21.16 -79.28 -36.17
C SER A 394 20.44 -80.53 -35.68
N ILE A 395 19.41 -80.97 -36.42
CA ILE A 395 18.78 -82.27 -36.20
C ILE A 395 19.82 -83.35 -36.48
N GLU A 396 20.37 -83.96 -35.43
CA GLU A 396 21.15 -85.20 -35.54
C GLU A 396 20.21 -86.34 -35.92
N SER A 397 19.93 -86.48 -37.22
CA SER A 397 19.27 -87.66 -37.76
C SER A 397 20.22 -88.86 -37.67
N SER A 398 19.88 -89.85 -36.84
CA SER A 398 20.48 -91.18 -36.96
C SER A 398 20.21 -91.74 -38.35
N ASP A 399 21.25 -92.19 -39.06
CA ASP A 399 21.14 -92.75 -40.40
C ASP A 399 20.13 -93.89 -40.50
N ASP A 400 19.28 -93.88 -41.54
CA ASP A 400 19.32 -94.98 -42.53
C ASP A 400 18.69 -94.64 -43.90
N ALA A 401 19.25 -95.26 -44.94
CA ALA A 401 18.70 -95.54 -46.27
C ALA A 401 17.96 -94.45 -47.14
N ALA A 402 18.73 -93.92 -48.11
CA ALA A 402 18.43 -93.97 -49.57
C ALA A 402 17.46 -92.96 -50.27
N ASN A 403 18.09 -91.97 -50.93
CA ASN A 403 17.99 -91.70 -52.38
C ASN A 403 16.65 -91.27 -53.02
N LYS A 404 16.46 -89.95 -53.16
CA LYS A 404 16.52 -89.25 -54.48
C LYS A 404 16.49 -87.73 -54.26
N GLY A 405 17.17 -86.98 -55.11
CA GLY A 405 17.20 -85.51 -55.04
C GLY A 405 16.31 -84.83 -56.09
N ASN A 406 15.92 -83.59 -55.78
CA ASN A 406 15.81 -82.50 -56.74
C ASN A 406 16.12 -81.17 -56.00
N SER A 407 16.25 -80.06 -56.74
CA SER A 407 16.08 -78.70 -56.21
C SER A 407 14.66 -78.54 -55.62
N ASP A 408 14.39 -77.60 -54.71
CA ASP A 408 14.34 -76.16 -55.00
C ASP A 408 14.69 -75.26 -53.80
N GLU A 409 15.16 -74.05 -54.10
CA GLU A 409 15.28 -72.94 -53.13
C GLU A 409 13.87 -72.47 -52.72
N ASN A 410 13.67 -72.16 -51.44
CA ASN A 410 12.42 -71.54 -51.00
C ASN A 410 12.65 -70.60 -49.82
N ASP A 411 12.82 -69.30 -50.13
CA ASP A 411 12.98 -68.23 -49.15
C ASP A 411 11.70 -68.05 -48.31
N GLY A 412 11.66 -68.71 -47.16
CA GLY A 412 10.54 -68.70 -46.21
C GLY A 412 10.40 -67.40 -45.42
N CYS A 413 10.35 -66.24 -46.08
CA CYS A 413 10.21 -64.92 -45.43
C CYS A 413 9.42 -63.90 -46.29
N SER A 414 8.13 -64.16 -46.52
CA SER A 414 7.20 -63.22 -47.16
C SER A 414 6.34 -62.46 -46.14
N VAL A 415 5.97 -61.22 -46.49
CA VAL A 415 5.44 -60.19 -45.57
C VAL A 415 3.91 -60.18 -45.54
N VAL A 416 3.33 -59.88 -44.37
CA VAL A 416 1.91 -59.45 -44.26
C VAL A 416 1.85 -58.14 -43.49
N ASN A 417 1.46 -57.06 -44.17
CA ASN A 417 1.06 -55.78 -43.58
C ASN A 417 -0.44 -55.60 -43.90
N GLU A 418 -1.27 -55.29 -42.90
CA GLU A 418 -2.60 -54.74 -43.13
C GLU A 418 -2.80 -53.45 -42.33
N THR A 419 -3.36 -52.44 -42.98
CA THR A 419 -3.66 -51.13 -42.43
C THR A 419 -5.17 -50.92 -42.39
N GLY A 420 -5.73 -50.61 -41.22
CA GLY A 420 -7.13 -50.22 -41.05
C GLY A 420 -7.24 -48.84 -40.42
N LYS A 421 -8.16 -48.01 -40.93
CA LYS A 421 -8.43 -46.64 -40.49
C LYS A 421 -9.92 -46.32 -40.67
N ASP A 422 -10.36 -45.17 -40.15
CA ASP A 422 -11.68 -44.53 -40.40
C ASP A 422 -12.88 -45.24 -39.69
N ALA A 423 -13.96 -44.58 -39.23
CA ALA A 423 -14.31 -43.15 -39.05
C ALA A 423 -15.37 -42.96 -37.91
N LEU A 424 -15.96 -41.77 -37.77
CA LEU A 424 -16.91 -41.34 -36.71
C LEU A 424 -18.41 -41.36 -37.14
N GLU A 425 -19.29 -40.90 -36.22
CA GLU A 425 -20.72 -40.54 -36.38
C GLU A 425 -21.71 -41.74 -36.41
N ASP A 426 -22.98 -41.66 -35.96
CA ASP A 426 -23.82 -40.56 -35.43
C ASP A 426 -24.76 -41.07 -34.27
N ALA A 427 -25.60 -40.22 -33.68
CA ALA A 427 -26.40 -40.46 -32.47
C ALA A 427 -27.86 -40.97 -32.71
N GLY A 428 -28.47 -41.58 -31.67
CA GLY A 428 -29.92 -41.88 -31.66
C GLY A 428 -30.42 -42.72 -30.46
N ASN A 429 -31.25 -42.12 -29.60
CA ASN A 429 -32.05 -42.75 -28.53
C ASN A 429 -33.55 -42.70 -28.96
N PRO A 430 -34.55 -43.43 -28.36
CA PRO A 430 -34.55 -44.02 -27.02
C PRO A 430 -35.15 -45.44 -26.81
N GLU A 431 -35.02 -45.87 -25.54
CA GLU A 431 -35.68 -46.91 -24.73
C GLU A 431 -37.16 -47.32 -25.02
N PRO A 432 -37.71 -48.39 -24.38
CA PRO A 432 -37.13 -49.34 -23.38
C PRO A 432 -37.26 -50.83 -23.87
N ILE A 433 -37.22 -51.94 -23.11
CA ILE A 433 -37.25 -52.29 -21.66
C ILE A 433 -36.37 -53.57 -21.44
N THR A 434 -35.78 -53.77 -20.25
CA THR A 434 -35.11 -55.04 -19.85
C THR A 434 -35.57 -55.56 -18.47
N ARG A 435 -35.09 -56.75 -18.06
CA ARG A 435 -35.57 -57.49 -16.87
C ARG A 435 -34.41 -58.06 -16.03
N SER A 436 -34.40 -57.69 -14.74
CA SER A 436 -33.78 -58.34 -13.56
C SER A 436 -32.27 -58.70 -13.54
N GLU A 437 -31.59 -58.08 -12.57
CA GLU A 437 -30.71 -58.70 -11.54
C GLU A 437 -29.18 -58.90 -11.74
N ASN A 438 -28.43 -58.34 -10.76
CA ASN A 438 -27.25 -58.90 -10.05
C ASN A 438 -25.88 -59.02 -10.80
N THR A 439 -24.71 -58.67 -10.22
CA THR A 439 -24.30 -58.22 -8.85
C THR A 439 -23.17 -57.16 -8.83
N ASP A 440 -23.23 -56.24 -7.86
CA ASP A 440 -22.16 -55.64 -7.05
C ASP A 440 -20.88 -54.96 -7.63
N ASN A 441 -20.92 -53.61 -7.60
CA ASN A 441 -20.08 -52.71 -6.77
C ASN A 441 -18.58 -52.46 -7.10
N PRO A 442 -18.26 -51.20 -7.46
CA PRO A 442 -17.12 -50.50 -6.85
C PRO A 442 -17.37 -49.01 -6.44
N ARG A 443 -16.67 -48.59 -5.37
CA ARG A 443 -16.23 -47.23 -4.95
C ARG A 443 -16.99 -45.93 -5.36
N ASN A 444 -17.15 -45.08 -4.32
CA ASN A 444 -17.10 -43.60 -4.27
C ASN A 444 -18.38 -42.73 -4.39
N SER A 445 -18.36 -41.69 -3.53
CA SER A 445 -18.98 -40.35 -3.61
C SER A 445 -20.51 -40.14 -3.62
N ILE A 446 -20.98 -39.65 -2.45
CA ILE A 446 -21.91 -38.49 -2.27
C ILE A 446 -23.43 -38.70 -2.50
N ALA A 447 -24.22 -38.18 -1.54
CA ALA A 447 -25.65 -37.78 -1.60
C ALA A 447 -26.77 -38.85 -1.63
N GLU A 448 -27.07 -39.40 -0.45
CA GLU A 448 -28.43 -39.74 0.05
C GLU A 448 -28.42 -39.53 1.59
N TYR A 449 -29.49 -39.16 2.31
CA TYR A 449 -30.83 -38.67 1.94
C TYR A 449 -31.26 -37.62 2.97
N ALA A 450 -32.05 -36.61 2.59
CA ALA A 450 -32.68 -35.68 3.53
C ALA A 450 -34.21 -35.78 3.43
N SER A 451 -34.83 -36.57 4.31
CA SER A 451 -36.30 -36.58 4.53
C SER A 451 -36.69 -37.48 5.70
N ASP A 452 -36.76 -36.93 6.93
CA ASP A 452 -37.99 -37.05 7.74
C ASP A 452 -38.00 -35.97 8.84
N THR A 453 -38.63 -34.83 8.53
CA THR A 453 -38.73 -33.67 9.44
C THR A 453 -40.17 -33.14 9.45
N VAL A 454 -41.16 -34.04 9.55
CA VAL A 454 -42.59 -33.67 9.57
C VAL A 454 -43.27 -34.13 10.87
N ASP A 455 -43.14 -35.40 11.25
CA ASP A 455 -44.05 -36.03 12.23
C ASP A 455 -43.77 -35.75 13.72
N LYS A 456 -42.86 -34.83 14.07
CA LYS A 456 -42.56 -34.46 15.48
C LYS A 456 -42.45 -32.96 15.78
N LEU A 457 -43.10 -32.12 14.98
CA LEU A 457 -43.44 -30.75 15.38
C LEU A 457 -44.79 -30.64 16.13
N ALA A 458 -45.51 -31.76 16.30
CA ALA A 458 -46.89 -31.79 16.79
C ALA A 458 -47.10 -31.54 18.30
N ASP A 459 -46.05 -31.55 19.12
CA ASP A 459 -46.14 -31.34 20.58
C ASP A 459 -45.85 -29.89 21.04
N ALA A 460 -45.55 -28.96 20.11
CA ALA A 460 -45.21 -27.58 20.44
C ALA A 460 -46.44 -26.64 20.57
N GLU A 461 -47.54 -26.91 19.87
CA GLU A 461 -48.71 -26.01 19.80
C GLU A 461 -49.79 -26.27 20.86
N LYS A 462 -49.53 -27.11 21.88
CA LYS A 462 -50.53 -27.50 22.88
C LYS A 462 -50.21 -27.15 24.34
N ILE A 463 -49.27 -26.22 24.56
CA ILE A 463 -48.98 -25.63 25.88
C ILE A 463 -49.22 -24.10 25.87
N ILE A 464 -49.47 -23.51 24.70
CA ILE A 464 -49.79 -22.08 24.54
C ILE A 464 -51.20 -21.93 23.95
N ASN A 465 -52.23 -22.07 24.80
CA ASN A 465 -53.44 -21.23 24.87
C ASN A 465 -54.58 -21.87 25.68
N GLU A 466 -55.44 -20.99 26.23
CA GLU A 466 -56.79 -21.26 26.78
C GLU A 466 -56.92 -22.15 28.04
N GLU A 467 -56.76 -21.52 29.21
CA GLU A 467 -57.90 -21.39 30.13
C GLU A 467 -57.87 -19.98 30.79
N VAL A 468 -59.03 -19.40 31.11
CA VAL A 468 -59.19 -17.94 31.32
C VAL A 468 -60.23 -17.63 32.43
N THR A 469 -59.96 -16.59 33.25
CA THR A 469 -60.86 -15.98 34.28
C THR A 469 -61.25 -16.88 35.48
N GLU A 470 -61.72 -16.39 36.65
CA GLU A 470 -62.35 -15.11 37.06
C GLU A 470 -61.71 -14.41 38.30
N ASN A 471 -62.30 -13.26 38.69
CA ASN A 471 -61.77 -12.23 39.61
C ASN A 471 -62.23 -12.36 41.08
N SER A 472 -61.57 -11.62 42.00
CA SER A 472 -62.25 -10.64 42.89
C SER A 472 -61.27 -9.69 43.62
N GLU A 473 -61.52 -8.37 43.48
CA GLU A 473 -61.46 -7.25 44.48
C GLU A 473 -60.41 -7.27 45.64
N SER A 474 -59.71 -6.19 46.02
CA SER A 474 -59.93 -4.73 45.84
C SER A 474 -58.67 -3.86 46.13
N ASP A 475 -58.67 -2.61 45.61
CA ASP A 475 -58.12 -1.33 46.14
C ASP A 475 -56.83 -1.31 47.02
N SER A 476 -55.81 -0.48 46.79
CA SER A 476 -55.83 0.94 46.37
C SER A 476 -54.41 1.51 46.11
N ASN A 477 -54.34 2.69 45.46
CA ASN A 477 -53.26 3.73 45.40
C ASN A 477 -51.78 3.31 45.61
N GLY A 478 -50.81 3.64 44.75
CA GLY A 478 -50.77 4.68 43.71
C GLY A 478 -49.84 5.84 44.10
N GLY A 479 -48.65 5.90 43.48
CA GLY A 479 -47.73 7.05 43.50
C GLY A 479 -46.78 7.15 44.70
N GLY A 480 -45.48 7.04 44.44
CA GLY A 480 -44.41 7.31 45.42
C GLY A 480 -43.12 7.69 44.72
N GLU A 481 -42.50 8.79 45.15
CA GLU A 481 -41.24 9.32 44.61
C GLU A 481 -40.00 8.59 45.18
N GLU A 482 -38.83 9.06 44.75
CA GLU A 482 -37.50 8.56 45.09
C GLU A 482 -37.26 8.18 46.56
N THR A 483 -36.58 7.05 46.78
CA THR A 483 -35.49 6.96 47.76
C THR A 483 -34.61 5.76 47.44
N GLY A 484 -33.35 6.02 47.08
CA GLY A 484 -32.37 4.95 46.86
C GLY A 484 -31.65 4.57 48.15
N ILE A 485 -31.56 3.27 48.44
CA ILE A 485 -30.52 2.63 49.28
C ILE A 485 -30.21 1.28 48.64
N ALA A 486 -28.92 0.97 48.50
CA ALA A 486 -28.47 -0.27 47.86
C ALA A 486 -28.70 -1.50 48.74
N ARG A 487 -28.91 -2.67 48.10
CA ARG A 487 -28.67 -3.95 48.74
C ARG A 487 -27.93 -4.90 47.80
N ILE A 488 -26.68 -5.16 48.14
CA ILE A 488 -25.81 -6.14 47.47
C ILE A 488 -26.34 -7.53 47.81
N ILE A 489 -26.50 -8.39 46.81
CA ILE A 489 -26.58 -9.84 46.98
C ILE A 489 -25.24 -10.42 46.50
N HIS A 490 -24.73 -11.42 47.22
CA HIS A 490 -23.31 -11.73 47.25
C HIS A 490 -22.79 -12.45 46.00
N ARG A 491 -21.60 -12.04 45.53
CA ARG A 491 -20.83 -12.64 44.44
C ARG A 491 -20.08 -13.91 44.89
N GLU A 492 -20.68 -14.71 45.76
CA GLU A 492 -20.01 -15.86 46.41
C GLU A 492 -20.58 -17.22 45.96
N GLU A 493 -21.82 -17.27 45.45
CA GLU A 493 -22.39 -18.49 44.87
C GLU A 493 -21.89 -18.79 43.44
N PHE A 494 -21.28 -17.80 42.76
CA PHE A 494 -20.76 -17.97 41.39
C PHE A 494 -19.35 -18.57 41.34
N GLU A 495 -18.47 -18.17 42.26
CA GLU A 495 -17.07 -18.65 42.28
C GLU A 495 -16.98 -20.11 42.77
N ALA A 496 -17.92 -20.57 43.61
CA ALA A 496 -18.01 -21.98 44.03
C ALA A 496 -18.32 -22.95 42.86
N ILE A 497 -19.09 -22.50 41.86
CA ILE A 497 -19.38 -23.28 40.64
C ILE A 497 -18.15 -23.33 39.73
N LYS A 498 -17.44 -22.20 39.61
CA LYS A 498 -16.25 -22.02 38.80
C LYS A 498 -15.08 -22.92 39.22
N ASP A 499 -14.77 -22.98 40.52
CA ASP A 499 -13.65 -23.80 41.01
C ASP A 499 -13.94 -25.32 40.90
N SER A 500 -15.21 -25.73 41.03
CA SER A 500 -15.66 -27.11 40.78
C SER A 500 -15.43 -27.57 39.33
N VAL A 501 -15.60 -26.67 38.35
CA VAL A 501 -15.29 -26.92 36.94
C VAL A 501 -13.77 -26.98 36.71
N ILE A 502 -13.00 -26.10 37.34
CA ILE A 502 -11.54 -26.02 37.17
C ILE A 502 -10.83 -27.26 37.75
N SER A 503 -11.30 -27.84 38.87
CA SER A 503 -10.66 -29.00 39.49
C SER A 503 -10.70 -30.30 38.67
N THR A 504 -11.48 -30.36 37.59
CA THR A 504 -11.65 -31.58 36.76
C THR A 504 -10.91 -31.51 35.41
N ALA A 505 -10.31 -30.36 35.06
CA ALA A 505 -9.76 -30.08 33.72
C ALA A 505 -8.23 -30.04 33.64
N SER A 506 -7.52 -30.87 34.41
CA SER A 506 -6.05 -30.95 34.40
C SER A 506 -5.49 -31.99 33.41
N SER A 507 -5.60 -31.70 32.11
CA SER A 507 -4.94 -32.49 31.05
C SER A 507 -4.69 -31.71 29.75
N ASN A 508 -3.53 -31.03 29.67
CA ASN A 508 -2.80 -30.63 28.45
C ASN A 508 -3.62 -30.36 27.16
N THR A 509 -4.38 -29.26 27.07
CA THR A 509 -4.95 -28.75 25.79
C THR A 509 -5.21 -27.23 25.76
N LEU A 510 -4.80 -26.47 26.79
CA LEU A 510 -5.35 -25.13 27.05
C LEU A 510 -4.50 -23.93 26.52
N THR A 511 -3.68 -24.13 25.49
CA THR A 511 -2.95 -23.05 24.80
C THR A 511 -3.51 -22.71 23.42
N GLU A 512 -4.11 -23.67 22.72
CA GLU A 512 -4.61 -23.49 21.34
C GLU A 512 -6.01 -22.86 21.32
N THR A 513 -6.89 -23.24 22.25
CA THR A 513 -8.29 -22.79 22.29
C THR A 513 -8.45 -21.30 22.60
N LYS A 514 -7.56 -20.70 23.40
CA LYS A 514 -7.58 -19.27 23.67
C LYS A 514 -7.22 -18.45 22.41
N LEU A 515 -6.20 -18.89 21.68
CA LEU A 515 -5.77 -18.28 20.43
C LEU A 515 -6.83 -18.45 19.31
N ALA A 516 -7.53 -19.59 19.30
CA ALA A 516 -8.65 -19.83 18.38
C ALA A 516 -9.82 -18.86 18.63
N LEU A 517 -10.19 -18.61 19.89
CA LEU A 517 -11.29 -17.71 20.22
C LEU A 517 -11.00 -16.25 19.85
N GLU A 518 -9.76 -15.78 20.10
CA GLU A 518 -9.32 -14.44 19.68
C GLU A 518 -9.29 -14.31 18.14
N ASN A 519 -8.84 -15.33 17.42
CA ASN A 519 -8.85 -15.35 15.95
C ASN A 519 -10.26 -15.40 15.33
N GLU A 520 -11.19 -16.19 15.87
CA GLU A 520 -12.59 -16.18 15.40
C GLU A 520 -13.26 -14.82 15.66
N THR A 521 -12.94 -14.18 16.80
CA THR A 521 -13.41 -12.81 17.10
C THR A 521 -12.87 -11.80 16.07
N LEU A 522 -11.62 -11.94 15.62
CA LEU A 522 -11.08 -11.14 14.51
C LEU A 522 -11.72 -11.45 13.16
N LYS A 523 -12.02 -12.72 12.83
CA LYS A 523 -12.73 -13.08 11.59
C LYS A 523 -14.12 -12.46 11.53
N VAL A 524 -14.89 -12.56 12.61
CA VAL A 524 -16.23 -11.95 12.68
C VAL A 524 -16.14 -10.43 12.53
N ARG A 525 -15.13 -9.79 13.13
CA ARG A 525 -14.89 -8.35 12.94
C ARG A 525 -14.59 -8.00 11.48
N LYS A 526 -13.67 -8.74 10.85
CA LYS A 526 -13.30 -8.49 9.45
C LYS A 526 -14.47 -8.72 8.49
N ASN A 527 -15.23 -9.80 8.68
CA ASN A 527 -16.43 -10.09 7.87
C ASN A 527 -17.55 -9.04 8.03
N VAL A 528 -17.52 -8.20 9.08
CA VAL A 528 -18.44 -7.06 9.24
C VAL A 528 -17.89 -5.79 8.59
N GLU A 529 -16.57 -5.62 8.53
CA GLU A 529 -15.91 -4.52 7.81
C GLU A 529 -15.97 -4.74 6.28
N ASP A 530 -15.74 -5.97 5.81
CA ASP A 530 -15.82 -6.38 4.40
C ASP A 530 -17.26 -6.41 3.83
N PHE A 531 -18.32 -6.28 4.66
CA PHE A 531 -19.73 -6.30 4.22
C PHE A 531 -20.34 -4.89 3.98
N VAL A 532 -19.56 -3.82 4.13
CA VAL A 532 -20.08 -2.43 4.09
C VAL A 532 -20.02 -1.80 2.69
N ASP A 533 -19.20 -2.30 1.77
CA ASP A 533 -18.87 -1.61 0.50
C ASP A 533 -19.44 -2.26 -0.77
N ASP A 534 -20.49 -3.10 -0.68
CA ASP A 534 -21.14 -3.66 -1.87
C ASP A 534 -22.65 -3.98 -1.70
N SER A 535 -23.47 -3.00 -1.29
CA SER A 535 -24.93 -2.96 -1.60
C SER A 535 -25.69 -1.70 -1.09
N LEU A 536 -25.58 -0.57 -1.80
CA LEU A 536 -26.58 0.51 -1.73
C LEU A 536 -26.91 1.07 -3.13
N PRO A 537 -28.12 0.86 -3.67
CA PRO A 537 -28.52 1.39 -4.97
C PRO A 537 -28.94 2.88 -4.89
N GLU A 538 -28.68 3.65 -5.95
CA GLU A 538 -29.11 5.04 -6.04
C GLU A 538 -30.64 5.19 -6.09
N SER A 539 -31.23 5.84 -5.09
CA SER A 539 -32.49 6.59 -5.26
C SER A 539 -32.64 7.70 -4.21
N ILE A 540 -33.51 8.67 -4.50
CA ILE A 540 -33.71 9.91 -3.74
C ILE A 540 -35.05 9.81 -2.99
N GLY A 541 -35.09 10.17 -1.71
CA GLY A 541 -36.35 10.21 -0.95
C GLY A 541 -36.22 10.72 0.48
N ASP A 542 -35.94 9.81 1.41
CA ASP A 542 -36.46 9.84 2.77
C ASP A 542 -35.83 10.88 3.73
N SER A 543 -36.61 11.25 4.75
CA SER A 543 -36.19 12.19 5.79
C SER A 543 -35.52 11.50 6.99
N LEU A 544 -34.71 12.25 7.74
CA LEU A 544 -33.88 11.71 8.83
C LEU A 544 -34.65 10.81 9.84
N PRO A 545 -35.87 11.16 10.30
CA PRO A 545 -36.63 10.34 11.26
C PRO A 545 -37.07 8.96 10.73
N GLU A 546 -37.26 8.82 9.42
CA GLU A 546 -37.70 7.56 8.79
C GLU A 546 -36.55 6.53 8.74
N VAL A 547 -35.31 7.01 8.66
CA VAL A 547 -34.09 6.19 8.76
C VAL A 547 -33.90 5.66 10.18
N GLU A 548 -34.12 6.49 11.21
CA GLU A 548 -34.00 6.08 12.62
C GLU A 548 -35.00 4.97 12.99
N GLN A 549 -36.27 5.08 12.57
CA GLN A 549 -37.27 4.03 12.84
C GLN A 549 -36.93 2.69 12.17
N ARG A 550 -36.33 2.69 10.99
CA ARG A 550 -36.01 1.46 10.23
C ARG A 550 -34.80 0.70 10.79
N ILE A 551 -33.85 1.39 11.44
CA ILE A 551 -32.62 0.79 11.98
C ILE A 551 -32.79 0.34 13.45
N SER A 552 -33.64 1.02 14.22
CA SER A 552 -33.88 0.76 15.65
C SER A 552 -34.06 -0.73 16.05
N PRO A 553 -34.78 -1.60 15.29
CA PRO A 553 -34.97 -3.00 15.66
C PRO A 553 -33.72 -3.89 15.62
N TRP A 554 -32.62 -3.45 15.00
CA TRP A 554 -31.47 -4.31 14.67
C TRP A 554 -30.24 -4.13 15.58
N ILE A 555 -30.36 -3.38 16.69
CA ILE A 555 -29.23 -3.06 17.57
C ILE A 555 -29.37 -3.77 18.93
N PRO A 556 -28.54 -4.80 19.23
CA PRO A 556 -28.38 -5.31 20.59
C PRO A 556 -27.86 -4.22 21.53
N SER A 557 -28.43 -4.15 22.73
CA SER A 557 -28.32 -3.01 23.65
C SER A 557 -26.98 -2.91 24.39
N PHE A 558 -25.86 -2.76 23.66
CA PHE A 558 -24.50 -2.68 24.23
C PHE A 558 -23.63 -1.51 23.71
N LEU A 559 -24.15 -0.63 22.85
CA LEU A 559 -23.44 0.56 22.35
C LEU A 559 -24.26 1.84 22.60
N GLY A 560 -24.13 2.41 23.81
CA GLY A 560 -24.80 3.65 24.18
C GLY A 560 -24.21 4.90 23.50
N LEU A 561 -25.06 5.69 22.84
CA LEU A 561 -24.87 7.02 22.22
C LEU A 561 -23.69 7.24 21.25
N ALA A 562 -22.45 6.89 21.61
CA ALA A 562 -21.25 7.22 20.85
C ALA A 562 -21.26 6.65 19.41
N GLY A 563 -21.77 5.41 19.23
CA GLY A 563 -21.90 4.79 17.91
C GLY A 563 -22.87 5.53 16.99
N VAL A 564 -23.98 6.04 17.53
CA VAL A 564 -24.98 6.83 16.78
C VAL A 564 -24.35 8.13 16.27
N VAL A 565 -23.60 8.83 17.14
CA VAL A 565 -22.89 10.07 16.76
C VAL A 565 -21.86 9.81 15.66
N PHE A 566 -21.13 8.69 15.72
CA PHE A 566 -20.11 8.34 14.72
C PHE A 566 -20.72 8.05 13.34
N ILE A 567 -21.78 7.25 13.27
CA ILE A 567 -22.48 6.90 12.02
C ILE A 567 -23.15 8.14 11.38
N VAL A 568 -23.79 9.01 12.19
CA VAL A 568 -24.35 10.28 11.71
C VAL A 568 -23.26 11.24 11.21
N SER A 569 -22.07 11.22 11.81
CA SER A 569 -20.91 12.00 11.36
C SER A 569 -20.37 11.53 10.01
N LEU A 570 -20.29 10.21 9.79
CA LEU A 570 -19.93 9.62 8.48
C LEU A 570 -20.95 9.97 7.40
N MET A 571 -22.25 9.83 7.67
CA MET A 571 -23.29 10.22 6.71
C MET A 571 -23.28 11.72 6.37
N LYS A 572 -22.84 12.60 7.29
CA LYS A 572 -22.59 14.02 6.98
C LYS A 572 -21.35 14.24 6.11
N ARG A 573 -20.27 13.48 6.29
CA ARG A 573 -19.06 13.57 5.45
C ARG A 573 -19.31 13.08 4.01
N GLY A 574 -20.09 12.02 3.83
CA GLY A 574 -20.46 11.53 2.48
C GLY A 574 -21.26 12.53 1.62
N LYS A 575 -21.93 13.51 2.23
CA LYS A 575 -22.84 14.45 1.53
C LYS A 575 -22.22 15.80 1.13
N ARG A 576 -20.88 15.91 1.12
CA ARG A 576 -20.13 17.08 0.59
C ARG A 576 -18.96 16.69 -0.35
N ARG A 577 -19.21 15.77 -1.29
CA ARG A 577 -18.58 15.77 -2.62
C ARG A 577 -19.66 15.66 -3.71
N LYS A 578 -20.04 16.81 -4.23
CA LYS A 578 -20.50 17.07 -5.60
C LYS A 578 -19.83 18.35 -6.06
#